data_AF-A0A9P6FNQ1-F1
#
_entry.id   AF-A0A9P6FNQ1-F1
#
_cell.length_a   1.000
_cell.length_b   1.000
_cell.length_c   1.000
_cell.angle_alpha   90.00
_cell.angle_beta   90.00
_cell.angle_gamma   90.00
#
_symmetry.space_group_name_H-M   'P 1'
#
loop_
_entity.id
_entity.type
_entity.pdbx_description
1 polymer ?
#
loop_
_entity_poly.entity_id
_entity_poly.type
_entity_poly.pdbx_seq_one_letter_code
_entity_poly.pdbx_strand_id
1 'polypeptide(L)'
;MSVLAVPNIEQYCRKELIHVAYGLSKDFCLNGYRLGCLLSPWNEEMIDAVRSIAVFTWISSTTEAMALRLLSEPKTVDHFMRTNQKRLAQSYMVAATVLREHGIPFIPAQGGHFLWMDLRQFFPEHLAQAAKAGERGPEYVLWHAMLEEGVLLNPGEMFTESQVTNEDHGQWPRR
;
A
#
# COMPACT_ATOMS: atom_id res chain seq x y z
N MET A 1 -3.09 -8.40 14.57
CA MET A 1 -2.88 -7.67 15.85
C MET A 1 -2.99 -6.19 15.54
N SER A 2 -3.82 -5.44 16.27
CA SER A 2 -3.96 -3.99 16.06
C SER A 2 -2.80 -3.25 16.72
N VAL A 3 -2.33 -2.15 16.13
CA VAL A 3 -1.33 -1.26 16.78
C VAL A 3 -1.85 -0.71 18.11
N LEU A 4 -3.17 -0.53 18.25
CA LEU A 4 -3.81 -0.12 19.49
C LEU A 4 -3.84 -1.22 20.56
N ALA A 5 -3.49 -2.46 20.20
CA ALA A 5 -3.45 -3.61 21.10
C ALA A 5 -2.01 -3.97 21.53
N VAL A 6 -1.01 -3.15 21.16
CA VAL A 6 0.37 -3.34 21.61
C VAL A 6 0.46 -3.02 23.10
N PRO A 7 0.87 -3.97 23.96
CA PRO A 7 0.99 -3.72 25.39
C PRO A 7 2.16 -2.76 25.68
N ASN A 8 1.97 -1.87 26.66
CA ASN A 8 2.98 -0.91 27.13
C ASN A 8 3.55 -0.02 26.01
N ILE A 9 2.72 0.41 25.05
CA ILE A 9 3.16 1.23 23.90
C ILE A 9 3.83 2.55 24.31
N GLU A 10 3.51 3.05 25.51
CA GLU A 10 4.11 4.22 26.15
C GLU A 10 5.63 4.12 26.32
N GLN A 11 6.17 2.90 26.37
CA GLN A 11 7.62 2.67 26.46
C GLN A 11 8.34 3.04 25.16
N TYR A 12 7.63 3.05 24.03
CA TYR A 12 8.19 3.31 22.70
C TYR A 12 7.89 4.73 22.20
N CYS A 13 6.69 5.25 22.50
CA CYS A 13 6.31 6.61 22.13
C CYS A 13 5.17 7.15 23.00
N ARG A 14 5.01 8.48 22.99
CA ARG A 14 3.84 9.14 23.58
C ARG A 14 2.57 8.72 22.84
N LYS A 15 1.54 8.31 23.57
CA LYS A 15 0.28 7.79 23.02
C LYS A 15 -0.45 8.79 22.14
N GLU A 16 -0.35 10.07 22.47
CA GLU A 16 -0.97 11.19 21.76
C GLU A 16 -0.45 11.34 20.33
N LEU A 17 0.69 10.73 20.01
CA LEU A 17 1.30 10.70 18.68
C LEU A 17 0.87 9.47 17.85
N ILE A 18 0.06 8.58 18.41
CA ILE A 18 -0.38 7.35 17.76
C ILE A 18 -1.74 7.60 17.14
N HIS A 19 -1.77 7.57 15.81
CA HIS A 19 -2.99 7.69 15.02
C HIS A 19 -3.06 6.52 14.04
N VAL A 20 -4.26 6.00 13.80
CA VAL A 20 -4.50 4.88 12.90
C VAL A 20 -5.42 5.32 11.78
N ALA A 21 -4.92 5.31 10.56
CA ALA A 21 -5.75 5.41 9.37
C ALA A 21 -6.18 4.01 8.94
N TYR A 22 -7.48 3.82 8.75
CA TYR A 22 -8.06 2.55 8.31
C TYR A 22 -9.06 2.77 7.17
N GLY A 23 -9.25 1.77 6.32
CA GLY A 23 -10.27 1.84 5.28
C GLY A 23 -10.63 0.48 4.69
N LEU A 24 -11.85 0.37 4.17
CA LEU A 24 -12.42 -0.89 3.68
C LEU A 24 -11.92 -1.30 2.29
N SER A 25 -11.04 -0.50 1.69
CA SER A 25 -10.64 -0.66 0.28
C SER A 25 -9.90 -1.96 -0.01
N LYS A 26 -9.13 -2.45 0.95
CA LYS A 26 -8.23 -3.60 0.76
C LYS A 26 -8.75 -4.82 1.49
N ASP A 27 -8.98 -4.70 2.80
CA ASP A 27 -9.37 -5.85 3.61
C ASP A 27 -10.75 -6.40 3.26
N PHE A 28 -11.70 -5.52 2.92
CA PHE A 28 -13.07 -5.86 2.55
C PHE A 28 -13.34 -5.82 1.04
N CYS A 29 -12.31 -5.52 0.23
CA CYS A 29 -12.45 -5.37 -1.22
C CYS A 29 -13.48 -4.31 -1.65
N LEU A 30 -13.72 -3.28 -0.82
CA LEU A 30 -14.69 -2.20 -1.08
C LEU A 30 -13.99 -0.89 -1.49
N ASN A 31 -13.06 -0.96 -2.45
CA ASN A 31 -12.30 0.21 -2.89
C ASN A 31 -13.22 1.32 -3.46
N GLY A 32 -14.30 0.98 -4.14
CA GLY A 32 -15.27 1.94 -4.67
C GLY A 32 -16.10 2.67 -3.61
N TYR A 33 -16.17 2.16 -2.37
CA TYR A 33 -17.02 2.75 -1.32
C TYR A 33 -16.42 4.03 -0.74
N ARG A 34 -15.11 4.24 -0.93
CA ARG A 34 -14.37 5.40 -0.41
C ARG A 34 -14.55 5.59 1.10
N LEU A 35 -14.74 4.50 1.84
CA LEU A 35 -14.90 4.52 3.28
C LEU A 35 -13.55 4.29 3.97
N GLY A 36 -13.14 5.31 4.71
CA GLY A 36 -12.00 5.27 5.62
C GLY A 36 -12.32 5.99 6.92
N CYS A 37 -11.53 5.72 7.95
CA CYS A 37 -11.62 6.41 9.23
C CYS A 37 -10.21 6.68 9.78
N LEU A 38 -10.14 7.75 10.58
CA LEU A 38 -8.99 8.05 11.41
C LEU A 38 -9.36 7.75 12.87
N LEU A 39 -8.55 6.95 13.53
CA LEU A 39 -8.66 6.67 14.95
C LEU A 39 -7.51 7.36 15.66
N SER A 40 -7.83 8.26 16.59
CA SER A 40 -6.86 8.97 17.43
C SER A 40 -7.36 8.94 18.87
N PRO A 41 -7.27 7.77 19.54
CA PRO A 41 -7.95 7.56 20.82
C PRO A 41 -7.36 8.35 21.99
N TRP A 42 -6.15 8.90 21.84
CA TRP A 42 -5.44 9.65 22.89
C TRP A 42 -5.19 11.12 22.53
N ASN A 43 -5.71 11.60 21.39
CA ASN A 43 -5.49 12.98 20.96
C ASN A 43 -6.77 13.51 20.29
N GLU A 44 -7.58 14.20 21.10
CA GLU A 44 -8.86 14.80 20.71
C GLU A 44 -8.66 16.03 19.82
N GLU A 45 -7.63 16.84 20.10
CA GLU A 45 -7.28 18.00 19.25
C GLU A 45 -7.03 17.59 17.79
N MET A 46 -6.38 16.44 17.57
CA MET A 46 -6.19 15.86 16.24
C MET A 46 -7.53 15.47 15.59
N ILE A 47 -8.47 14.91 16.35
CA ILE A 47 -9.80 14.59 15.83
C ILE A 47 -10.55 15.86 15.44
N ASP A 48 -10.50 16.90 16.26
CA ASP A 48 -11.18 18.17 15.99
C ASP A 48 -10.60 18.89 14.78
N ALA A 49 -9.27 18.92 14.65
CA ALA A 49 -8.60 19.46 13.47
C ALA A 49 -8.97 18.70 12.18
N VAL A 50 -9.10 17.37 12.23
CA VAL A 50 -9.52 16.57 11.07
C VAL A 50 -11.00 16.78 10.77
N ARG A 51 -11.86 16.86 11.79
CA ARG A 51 -13.29 17.13 11.64
C ARG A 51 -13.55 18.47 10.97
N SER A 52 -12.74 19.51 11.26
CA SER A 52 -12.93 20.83 10.65
C SER A 52 -12.74 20.83 9.13
N ILE A 53 -12.03 19.84 8.57
CA ILE A 53 -11.84 19.66 7.12
C ILE A 53 -12.61 18.48 6.53
N ALA A 54 -13.22 17.62 7.35
CA ALA A 54 -13.87 16.39 6.93
C ALA A 54 -15.14 16.58 6.09
N VAL A 55 -15.71 17.80 6.04
CA VAL A 55 -16.90 18.12 5.23
C VAL A 55 -16.69 17.82 3.74
N PHE A 56 -15.45 17.89 3.25
CA PHE A 56 -15.10 17.59 1.86
C PHE A 56 -14.93 16.09 1.58
N THR A 57 -15.01 15.24 2.60
CA THR A 57 -14.73 13.80 2.51
C THR A 57 -15.89 12.94 3.00
N TRP A 58 -17.10 13.51 3.12
CA TRP A 58 -18.28 12.75 3.53
C TRP A 58 -18.62 11.64 2.54
N ILE A 59 -19.00 10.49 3.09
CA ILE A 59 -19.49 9.35 2.32
C ILE A 59 -21.00 9.50 2.08
N SER A 60 -21.53 8.81 1.06
CA SER A 60 -22.98 8.78 0.85
C SER A 60 -23.68 8.03 1.99
N SER A 61 -24.89 8.45 2.36
CA SER A 61 -25.71 7.76 3.37
C SER A 61 -26.01 6.30 3.00
N THR A 62 -26.11 6.01 1.70
CA THR A 62 -26.25 4.64 1.18
C THR A 62 -25.02 3.80 1.50
N THR A 63 -23.82 4.33 1.23
CA THR A 63 -22.54 3.66 1.54
C THR A 63 -22.40 3.43 3.04
N GLU A 64 -22.76 4.44 3.86
CA GLU A 64 -22.76 4.34 5.31
C GLU A 64 -23.69 3.21 5.79
N ALA A 65 -24.94 3.18 5.33
CA ALA A 65 -25.90 2.15 5.72
C ALA A 65 -25.44 0.73 5.33
N MET A 66 -24.85 0.56 4.14
CA MET A 66 -24.29 -0.72 3.70
C MET A 66 -23.11 -1.15 4.58
N ALA A 67 -22.18 -0.24 4.86
CA ALA A 67 -21.03 -0.52 5.70
C ALA A 67 -21.45 -0.84 7.14
N LEU A 68 -22.39 -0.08 7.71
CA LEU A 68 -22.94 -0.32 9.03
C LEU A 68 -23.53 -1.72 9.13
N ARG A 69 -24.37 -2.12 8.17
CA ARG A 69 -24.96 -3.46 8.15
C ARG A 69 -23.89 -4.56 8.07
N LEU A 70 -22.88 -4.39 7.22
CA LEU A 70 -21.78 -5.35 7.08
C LEU A 70 -20.97 -5.49 8.37
N LEU A 71 -20.60 -4.37 8.99
CA LEU A 71 -19.70 -4.33 10.15
C LEU A 71 -20.41 -4.63 11.48
N SER A 72 -21.74 -4.51 11.53
CA SER A 72 -22.54 -4.79 12.74
C SER A 72 -22.77 -6.28 13.00
N GLU A 73 -22.31 -7.17 12.11
CA GLU A 73 -22.44 -8.62 12.26
C GLU A 73 -21.07 -9.31 12.44
N PRO A 74 -20.57 -9.46 13.68
CA PRO A 74 -19.23 -10.00 13.93
C PRO A 74 -18.97 -11.37 13.30
N LYS A 75 -19.97 -12.26 13.30
CA LYS A 75 -19.85 -13.60 12.70
C LYS A 75 -19.61 -13.52 11.18
N THR A 76 -20.29 -12.59 10.51
CA THR A 76 -20.17 -12.35 9.07
C THR A 76 -18.79 -11.78 8.75
N VAL A 77 -18.34 -10.77 9.51
CA VAL A 77 -17.00 -10.18 9.39
C VAL A 77 -15.91 -11.24 9.61
N ASP A 78 -16.00 -12.02 10.67
CA ASP A 78 -15.04 -13.07 11.00
C ASP A 78 -14.96 -14.15 9.91
N HIS A 79 -16.11 -14.58 9.40
CA HIS A 79 -16.18 -15.54 8.32
C HIS A 79 -15.55 -14.98 7.03
N PHE A 80 -15.87 -13.73 6.70
CA PHE A 80 -15.29 -13.03 5.55
C PHE A 80 -13.78 -12.92 5.68
N MET A 81 -13.25 -12.45 6.81
CA MET A 81 -11.81 -12.26 7.02
C MET A 81 -11.05 -13.57 6.93
N ARG A 82 -11.53 -14.65 7.56
CA ARG A 82 -10.90 -15.98 7.43
C ARG A 82 -10.90 -16.48 5.99
N THR A 83 -12.01 -16.30 5.29
CA THR A 83 -12.13 -16.72 3.89
C THR A 83 -11.20 -15.92 2.98
N ASN A 84 -11.13 -14.59 3.17
CA ASN A 84 -10.26 -13.70 2.42
C ASN A 84 -8.79 -14.07 2.64
N GLN A 85 -8.36 -14.23 3.90
CA GLN A 85 -6.98 -14.64 4.24
C GLN A 85 -6.60 -15.98 3.62
N LYS A 86 -7.50 -16.98 3.67
CA LYS A 86 -7.27 -18.29 3.05
C LYS A 86 -7.07 -18.17 1.54
N ARG A 87 -7.94 -17.43 0.85
CA ARG A 87 -7.87 -17.25 -0.61
C ARG A 87 -6.64 -16.44 -1.02
N LEU A 88 -6.33 -15.38 -0.28
CA LEU A 88 -5.14 -14.56 -0.51
C LEU A 88 -3.85 -15.38 -0.35
N ALA A 89 -3.77 -16.23 0.68
CA ALA A 89 -2.66 -17.16 0.85
C ALA A 89 -2.55 -18.14 -0.33
N GLN A 90 -3.68 -18.67 -0.83
CA GLN A 90 -3.69 -19.53 -2.02
C GLN A 90 -3.17 -18.80 -3.27
N SER A 91 -3.63 -17.57 -3.52
CA SER A 91 -3.14 -16.73 -4.63
C SER A 91 -1.65 -16.43 -4.50
N TYR A 92 -1.17 -16.12 -3.30
CA TYR A 92 0.25 -15.93 -3.02
C TYR A 92 1.06 -17.19 -3.33
N MET A 93 0.58 -18.38 -2.94
CA MET A 93 1.29 -19.64 -3.25
C MET A 93 1.43 -19.84 -4.76
N VAL A 94 0.39 -19.56 -5.55
CA VAL A 94 0.46 -19.66 -7.01
C VAL A 94 1.55 -18.73 -7.55
N ALA A 95 1.52 -17.45 -7.19
CA ALA A 95 2.50 -16.48 -7.67
C ALA A 95 3.93 -16.84 -7.20
N ALA A 96 4.10 -17.19 -5.93
CA ALA A 96 5.39 -17.58 -5.36
C ALA A 96 5.95 -18.85 -5.99
N THR A 97 5.12 -19.83 -6.34
CA THR A 97 5.55 -21.04 -7.05
C THR A 97 6.07 -20.71 -8.44
N VAL A 98 5.34 -19.91 -9.23
CA VAL A 98 5.78 -19.48 -10.57
C VAL A 98 7.13 -18.76 -10.48
N LEU A 99 7.29 -17.82 -9.54
CA LEU A 99 8.56 -17.11 -9.37
C LEU A 99 9.71 -18.06 -9.01
N ARG A 100 9.48 -19.05 -8.15
CA ARG A 100 10.50 -20.06 -7.81
C ARG A 100 10.85 -20.96 -9.00
N GLU A 101 9.86 -21.41 -9.76
CA GLU A 101 10.06 -22.26 -10.95
C GLU A 101 10.91 -21.55 -12.01
N HIS A 102 10.75 -20.22 -12.14
CA HIS A 102 11.54 -19.39 -13.05
C HIS A 102 12.83 -18.82 -12.42
N GLY A 103 13.17 -19.20 -11.19
CA GLY A 103 14.38 -18.71 -10.52
C GLY A 103 14.39 -17.19 -10.29
N ILE A 104 13.22 -16.57 -10.12
CA ILE A 104 13.06 -15.13 -9.88
C ILE A 104 13.07 -14.88 -8.36
N PRO A 105 14.06 -14.16 -7.81
CA PRO A 105 14.07 -13.84 -6.39
C PRO A 105 12.91 -12.92 -6.01
N PHE A 106 12.36 -13.08 -4.81
CA PHE A 106 11.31 -12.21 -4.28
C PHE A 106 11.33 -12.19 -2.74
N ILE A 107 10.79 -11.12 -2.16
CA ILE A 107 10.62 -10.98 -0.71
C ILE A 107 9.36 -11.76 -0.28
N PRO A 108 9.47 -12.77 0.61
CA PRO A 108 8.31 -13.48 1.12
C PRO A 108 7.34 -12.53 1.81
N ALA A 109 6.07 -12.55 1.39
CA ALA A 109 5.03 -11.68 1.94
C ALA A 109 4.23 -12.41 3.03
N GLN A 110 4.00 -11.73 4.15
CA GLN A 110 3.14 -12.19 5.26
C GLN A 110 1.77 -11.50 5.28
N GLY A 111 1.57 -10.50 4.42
CA GLY A 111 0.32 -9.75 4.30
C GLY A 111 0.34 -8.81 3.09
N GLY A 112 -0.83 -8.26 2.76
CA GLY A 112 -1.01 -7.41 1.57
C GLY A 112 -1.42 -8.19 0.32
N HIS A 113 -1.61 -7.46 -0.77
CA HIS A 113 -2.13 -7.98 -2.04
C HIS A 113 -1.05 -8.10 -3.13
N PHE A 114 0.21 -7.89 -2.76
CA PHE A 114 1.34 -7.77 -3.67
C PHE A 114 2.54 -8.49 -3.08
N LEU A 115 3.50 -8.83 -3.93
CA LEU A 115 4.83 -9.30 -3.56
C LEU A 115 5.87 -8.41 -4.21
N TRP A 116 7.08 -8.41 -3.67
CA TRP A 116 8.21 -7.67 -4.24
C TRP A 116 9.16 -8.66 -4.90
N MET A 117 9.33 -8.58 -6.21
CA MET A 117 10.18 -9.47 -7.00
C MET A 117 11.37 -8.73 -7.59
N ASP A 118 12.46 -9.45 -7.84
CA ASP A 118 13.69 -8.92 -8.41
C ASP A 118 13.86 -9.40 -9.85
N LEU A 119 13.67 -8.48 -10.80
CA LEU A 119 13.83 -8.74 -12.23
C LEU A 119 15.16 -8.24 -12.80
N ARG A 120 16.11 -7.80 -11.96
CA ARG A 120 17.39 -7.23 -12.42
C ARG A 120 18.20 -8.19 -13.28
N GLN A 121 18.03 -9.50 -13.09
CA GLN A 121 18.67 -10.52 -13.93
C GLN A 121 18.20 -10.51 -15.40
N PHE A 122 17.08 -9.86 -15.70
CA PHE A 122 16.54 -9.71 -17.05
C PHE A 122 16.84 -8.34 -17.67
N PHE A 123 17.62 -7.48 -16.99
CA PHE A 123 17.97 -6.17 -17.53
C PHE A 123 18.94 -6.32 -18.71
N PRO A 124 18.67 -5.67 -19.86
CA PRO A 124 19.60 -5.72 -20.99
C PRO A 124 20.96 -5.14 -20.60
N GLU A 125 22.04 -5.90 -20.79
CA GLU A 125 23.40 -5.51 -20.36
C GLU A 125 23.84 -4.15 -20.92
N HIS A 126 23.49 -3.84 -22.16
CA HIS A 126 23.81 -2.58 -22.83
C HIS A 126 23.08 -1.36 -22.22
N LEU A 127 21.92 -1.56 -21.58
CA LEU A 127 21.11 -0.50 -20.97
C LEU A 127 21.37 -0.33 -19.47
N ALA A 128 21.95 -1.34 -18.82
CA ALA A 128 22.45 -1.20 -17.45
C ALA A 128 23.54 -0.10 -17.35
N GLN A 129 24.21 0.22 -18.46
CA GLN A 129 25.26 1.24 -18.54
C GLN A 129 24.72 2.61 -18.99
N ALA A 130 23.68 2.63 -19.84
CA ALA A 130 23.10 3.86 -20.42
C ALA A 130 22.23 4.68 -19.45
N ALA A 131 21.66 4.05 -18.41
CA ALA A 131 20.87 4.76 -17.39
C ALA A 131 21.63 5.85 -16.62
N LYS A 132 22.97 5.83 -16.64
CA LYS A 132 23.82 6.88 -16.05
C LYS A 132 23.90 8.16 -16.91
N ALA A 133 23.37 8.16 -18.14
CA ALA A 133 23.46 9.25 -19.10
C ALA A 133 22.14 10.03 -19.28
N GLY A 134 21.13 9.81 -18.43
CA GLY A 134 19.82 10.49 -18.53
C GLY A 134 18.81 9.83 -19.48
N GLU A 135 19.14 8.64 -20.00
CA GLU A 135 18.22 7.80 -20.77
C GLU A 135 17.29 6.99 -19.85
N ARG A 136 16.15 6.52 -20.39
CA ARG A 136 15.21 5.69 -19.63
C ARG A 136 15.93 4.43 -19.10
N GLY A 137 15.83 4.18 -17.80
CA GLY A 137 16.56 3.10 -17.13
C GLY A 137 16.18 1.70 -17.64
N PRO A 138 17.03 0.69 -17.39
CA PRO A 138 16.79 -0.69 -17.83
C PRO A 138 15.48 -1.27 -17.28
N GLU A 139 15.03 -0.83 -16.10
CA GLU A 139 13.74 -1.20 -15.52
C GLU A 139 12.57 -0.73 -16.38
N TYR A 140 12.61 0.51 -16.89
CA TYR A 140 11.57 1.04 -17.77
C TYR A 140 11.46 0.24 -19.06
N VAL A 141 12.60 -0.09 -19.66
CA VAL A 141 12.64 -0.85 -20.93
C VAL A 141 12.06 -2.25 -20.74
N LEU A 142 12.44 -2.93 -19.66
CA LEU A 142 11.85 -4.23 -19.33
C LEU A 142 10.34 -4.11 -19.08
N TRP A 143 9.91 -3.12 -18.30
CA TRP A 143 8.50 -2.88 -18.01
C TRP A 143 7.68 -2.63 -19.27
N HIS A 144 8.20 -1.84 -20.21
CA HIS A 144 7.54 -1.57 -21.49
C HIS A 144 7.39 -2.84 -22.34
N ALA A 145 8.46 -3.66 -22.43
CA ALA A 145 8.41 -4.92 -23.15
C ALA A 145 7.39 -5.90 -22.51
N MET A 146 7.33 -5.96 -21.18
CA MET A 146 6.33 -6.76 -20.47
C MET A 146 4.90 -6.29 -20.76
N LEU A 147 4.70 -4.97 -20.82
CA LEU A 147 3.40 -4.38 -21.14
C LEU A 147 2.95 -4.70 -22.57
N GLU A 148 3.86 -4.68 -23.54
CA GLU A 148 3.60 -5.10 -24.93
C GLU A 148 3.16 -6.57 -25.01
N GLU A 149 3.70 -7.42 -24.14
CA GLU A 149 3.30 -8.83 -23.98
C GLU A 149 2.07 -9.01 -23.06
N GLY A 150 1.40 -7.93 -22.66
CA GLY A 150 0.17 -7.95 -21.85
C GLY A 150 0.39 -8.16 -20.35
N VAL A 151 1.62 -8.07 -19.86
CA VAL A 151 1.97 -8.18 -18.43
C VAL A 151 2.22 -6.80 -17.84
N LEU A 152 1.25 -6.30 -17.07
CA LEU A 152 1.40 -5.06 -16.32
C LEU A 152 1.93 -5.35 -14.91
N LEU A 153 3.10 -4.80 -14.61
CA LEU A 153 3.67 -4.70 -13.26
C LEU A 153 3.88 -3.23 -12.90
N ASN A 154 4.09 -2.94 -11.62
CA ASN A 154 4.51 -1.60 -11.19
C ASN A 154 6.03 -1.61 -10.97
N PRO A 155 6.80 -0.79 -11.71
CA PRO A 155 8.23 -0.59 -11.48
C PRO A 155 8.54 -0.16 -10.04
N GLY A 156 9.69 -0.60 -9.53
CA GLY A 156 10.22 -0.21 -8.23
C GLY A 156 10.43 1.29 -8.12
N GLU A 157 10.86 1.95 -9.21
CA GLU A 157 11.04 3.40 -9.27
C GLU A 157 9.78 4.20 -8.85
N MET A 158 8.57 3.68 -9.10
CA MET A 158 7.31 4.33 -8.68
C MET A 158 7.12 4.38 -7.15
N PHE A 159 7.89 3.60 -6.40
CA PHE A 159 7.80 3.49 -4.95
C PHE A 159 9.07 3.95 -4.23
N THR A 160 10.03 4.50 -4.97
CA THR A 160 11.24 5.11 -4.42
C THR A 160 11.19 6.63 -4.56
N GLU A 161 11.64 7.34 -3.54
CA GLU A 161 11.95 8.76 -3.68
C GLU A 161 13.28 8.88 -4.44
N SER A 162 13.30 9.64 -5.54
CA SER A 162 14.57 10.04 -6.14
C SER A 162 15.32 10.89 -5.12
N GLN A 163 16.54 10.50 -4.76
CA GLN A 163 17.39 11.36 -3.93
C GLN A 163 17.62 12.64 -4.71
N VAL A 164 16.93 13.72 -4.33
CA VAL A 164 17.29 15.06 -4.77
C VAL A 164 18.69 15.29 -4.25
N THR A 165 19.68 15.19 -5.13
CA THR A 165 21.05 15.56 -4.80
C THR A 165 21.04 17.03 -4.40
N ASN A 166 21.81 17.36 -3.36
CA ASN A 166 21.87 18.70 -2.74
C ASN A 166 22.31 19.85 -3.68
N GLU A 167 22.36 19.64 -4.99
CA GLU A 167 22.69 20.64 -6.01
C GLU A 167 21.45 21.38 -6.54
N ASP A 168 20.24 20.86 -6.31
CA ASP A 168 18.98 21.45 -6.80
C ASP A 168 18.24 22.35 -5.76
N HIS A 169 18.97 23.02 -4.86
CA HIS A 169 18.39 24.06 -4.00
C HIS A 169 18.10 25.36 -4.79
N GLY A 170 17.23 25.25 -5.78
CA GLY A 170 16.49 26.36 -6.37
C GLY A 170 15.36 26.76 -5.42
N GLN A 171 15.46 27.97 -4.88
CA GLN A 171 14.55 28.60 -3.93
C GLN A 171 13.07 28.22 -4.09
N TRP A 172 12.49 27.67 -3.01
CA TRP A 172 11.05 27.47 -2.89
C TRP A 172 10.31 28.82 -2.92
N PRO A 173 9.29 29.04 -3.78
CA PRO A 173 8.55 30.28 -3.79
C PRO A 173 7.70 30.39 -2.52
N ARG A 174 8.09 31.32 -1.65
CA ARG A 174 7.28 31.72 -0.49
C ARG A 174 6.02 32.42 -1.00
N ARG A 175 4.84 31.89 -0.64
CA ARG A 175 3.59 32.66 -0.64
C ARG A 175 3.49 33.43 0.66
#